data_AF-A0A7J7LXL6-F1
#
_entry.id   AF-A0A7J7LXL6-F1
#
_cell.length_a   1.000
_cell.length_b   1.000
_cell.length_c   1.000
_cell.angle_alpha   90.00
_cell.angle_beta   90.00
_cell.angle_gamma   90.00
#
_symmetry.space_group_name_H-M   'P 1'
#
loop_
_entity.id
_entity.type
_entity.pdbx_description
1 polymer ?
#
loop_
_entity_poly.entity_id
_entity_poly.type
_entity_poly.pdbx_seq_one_letter_code
_entity_poly.pdbx_strand_id
1 'polypeptide(L)'
;MMDLNHEEPNGESEELDKEQSIGTPLKETLLYRTHFPGAVRQKAYRFDGLGNYITKEWDLTEGRRKEFCWYHVELPKGNQKLPLYAQYLIDVLCPPLKLQDILSLVSNGPYCGQVDGALVFRVNSPGPNSSNFTIKIAARLTENSLITVSLGRVPRLGFSPVGQSLLSEIPSVESPSFVRGEEKEGGGIVIREHVLEFLLTMNHSEEADNPVPRTISNLVVHVIDTHVDQLQDIVTNFEMELDAVELELDKGILLPPNNGS
;
A
#
# COMPACT_ATOMS: atom_id res chain seq x y z
N MET A 1 57.87 -16.17 35.37
CA MET A 1 59.15 -15.65 35.87
C MET A 1 59.37 -14.33 35.13
N MET A 2 59.29 -13.23 35.88
CA MET A 2 60.03 -11.95 35.74
C MET A 2 61.29 -12.07 34.84
N ASP A 3 61.75 -11.09 34.05
CA ASP A 3 61.72 -9.64 34.21
C ASP A 3 62.42 -8.91 33.01
N LEU A 4 62.05 -7.63 32.80
CA LEU A 4 62.89 -6.42 32.55
C LEU A 4 63.84 -6.36 31.32
N ASN A 5 63.69 -5.45 30.35
CA ASN A 5 63.83 -3.96 30.30
C ASN A 5 65.21 -3.50 29.78
N HIS A 6 65.18 -2.58 28.79
CA HIS A 6 66.07 -1.41 28.58
C HIS A 6 65.78 -0.85 27.17
N GLU A 7 65.76 0.44 26.85
CA GLU A 7 65.65 1.73 27.54
C GLU A 7 65.55 2.76 26.38
N GLU A 8 64.75 3.83 26.54
CA GLU A 8 64.67 4.99 25.61
C GLU A 8 65.94 5.88 25.70
N PRO A 9 66.11 7.02 24.98
CA PRO A 9 65.28 8.25 25.08
C PRO A 9 65.20 8.99 23.71
N ASN A 10 64.72 10.22 23.48
CA ASN A 10 64.40 11.40 24.27
C ASN A 10 63.60 12.35 23.35
N GLY A 11 62.70 13.17 23.90
CA GLY A 11 62.00 14.22 23.14
C GLY A 11 60.83 14.87 23.87
N GLU A 12 61.14 15.47 25.02
CA GLU A 12 60.34 16.41 25.84
C GLU A 12 59.67 17.50 24.95
N SER A 13 58.43 17.97 25.16
CA SER A 13 57.87 18.84 26.23
C SER A 13 56.43 19.20 25.77
N GLU A 14 55.39 19.53 26.54
CA GLU A 14 55.25 20.12 27.88
C GLU A 14 53.78 19.96 28.31
N GLU A 15 53.55 19.65 29.58
CA GLU A 15 52.24 19.62 30.25
C GLU A 15 51.65 21.03 30.44
N LEU A 16 50.32 21.12 30.48
CA LEU A 16 49.63 22.00 31.43
C LEU A 16 48.19 21.52 31.66
N ASP A 17 48.02 20.85 32.79
CA ASP A 17 46.74 20.52 33.41
C ASP A 17 45.96 21.78 33.81
N LYS A 18 44.65 21.74 33.57
CA LYS A 18 43.65 22.43 34.40
C LYS A 18 42.32 21.68 34.31
N GLU A 19 42.03 20.89 35.34
CA GLU A 19 40.69 20.34 35.58
C GLU A 19 39.67 21.44 35.93
N GLN A 20 38.40 21.06 35.72
CA GLN A 20 37.15 21.59 36.25
C GLN A 20 36.39 22.65 35.42
N SER A 21 35.45 22.14 34.62
CA SER A 21 34.08 22.68 34.58
C SER A 21 33.13 21.61 34.04
N ILE A 22 32.16 21.23 34.87
CA ILE A 22 31.03 20.37 34.53
C ILE A 22 30.22 21.04 33.41
N GLY A 23 30.12 20.37 32.26
CA GLY A 23 29.29 20.80 31.15
C GLY A 23 29.08 19.68 30.16
N THR A 24 28.05 18.86 30.39
CA THR A 24 27.50 17.94 29.39
C THR A 24 27.16 18.68 28.08
N PRO A 25 27.55 18.15 26.91
CA PRO A 25 26.78 18.30 25.70
C PRO A 25 26.11 16.97 25.36
N LEU A 26 24.84 16.88 25.73
CA LEU A 26 23.88 15.99 25.09
C LEU A 26 23.75 16.37 23.61
N LYS A 27 23.53 15.36 22.76
CA LYS A 27 23.08 15.39 21.35
C LYS A 27 24.15 15.59 20.26
N GLU A 28 24.72 14.47 19.85
CA GLU A 28 25.13 14.12 18.49
C GLU A 28 25.08 12.58 18.49
N THR A 29 24.16 11.86 17.85
CA THR A 29 23.93 11.75 16.41
C THR A 29 22.51 11.18 16.16
N LEU A 30 21.49 12.03 15.99
CA LEU A 30 20.16 11.64 15.49
C LEU A 30 19.91 12.28 14.12
N LEU A 31 20.91 12.24 13.25
CA LEU A 31 20.80 12.78 11.91
C LEU A 31 20.37 11.66 10.94
N TYR A 32 19.26 11.93 10.25
CA TYR A 32 18.62 11.14 9.20
C TYR A 32 17.61 10.05 9.62
N ARG A 33 16.65 10.36 10.51
CA ARG A 33 15.30 9.82 10.29
C ARG A 33 14.62 10.71 9.25
N THR A 34 14.86 10.44 7.97
CA THR A 34 14.02 10.99 6.90
C THR A 34 12.64 10.39 7.07
N HIS A 35 11.79 11.06 7.83
CA HIS A 35 10.38 10.73 7.91
C HIS A 35 9.79 11.05 6.53
N PHE A 36 9.11 10.09 5.91
CA PHE A 36 8.48 10.28 4.60
C PHE A 36 6.95 10.40 4.75
N PRO A 37 6.43 11.50 5.33
CA PRO A 37 5.00 11.67 5.48
C PRO A 37 4.34 11.67 4.09
N GLY A 38 3.44 10.72 3.85
CA GLY A 38 2.70 10.60 2.60
C GLY A 38 3.38 9.78 1.48
N ALA A 39 4.54 9.15 1.73
CA ALA A 39 5.16 8.28 0.72
C ALA A 39 4.40 6.96 0.47
N VAL A 40 3.55 6.55 1.43
CA VAL A 40 2.72 5.35 1.35
C VAL A 40 1.27 5.71 1.61
N ARG A 41 0.35 5.04 0.93
CA ARG A 41 -1.09 5.20 1.19
C ARG A 41 -1.49 4.25 2.31
N GLN A 42 -2.35 4.72 3.20
CA GLN A 42 -2.76 4.00 4.40
C GLN A 42 -4.29 3.97 4.45
N LYS A 43 -4.85 2.79 4.71
CA LYS A 43 -6.27 2.61 4.98
C LYS A 43 -6.44 1.79 6.25
N ALA A 44 -7.32 2.23 7.14
CA ALA A 44 -7.60 1.52 8.38
C ALA A 44 -9.11 1.39 8.57
N TYR A 45 -9.55 0.17 8.89
CA TYR A 45 -10.95 -0.16 9.12
C TYR A 45 -11.12 -0.96 10.40
N ARG A 46 -12.26 -0.78 11.06
CA ARG A 46 -12.71 -1.61 12.17
C ARG A 46 -14.02 -2.28 11.81
N PHE A 47 -14.09 -3.60 12.02
CA PHE A 47 -15.25 -4.44 11.77
C PHE A 47 -15.92 -4.81 13.08
N ASP A 48 -17.25 -4.81 13.11
CA ASP A 48 -18.04 -5.17 14.29
C ASP A 48 -18.29 -6.68 14.43
N GLY A 49 -17.97 -7.45 13.39
CA GLY A 49 -18.23 -8.90 13.29
C GLY A 49 -19.68 -9.27 12.94
N LEU A 50 -20.55 -8.29 12.70
CA LEU A 50 -21.95 -8.45 12.30
C LEU A 50 -22.20 -8.07 10.84
N GLY A 51 -21.16 -7.61 10.13
CA GLY A 51 -21.22 -7.21 8.73
C GLY A 51 -21.27 -5.69 8.55
N ASN A 52 -20.85 -4.92 9.55
CA ASN A 52 -20.61 -3.49 9.40
C ASN A 52 -19.14 -3.17 9.65
N TYR A 53 -18.69 -2.04 9.10
CA TYR A 53 -17.35 -1.52 9.33
C TYR A 53 -17.37 0.00 9.40
N ILE A 54 -16.35 0.56 10.02
CA ILE A 54 -16.09 2.00 10.03
C ILE A 54 -14.63 2.26 9.66
N THR A 55 -14.37 3.41 9.05
CA THR A 55 -13.01 3.93 8.94
C THR A 55 -12.47 4.20 10.34
N LYS A 56 -11.23 3.78 10.57
CA LYS A 56 -10.53 3.86 11.85
C LYS A 56 -9.31 4.78 11.70
N GLU A 57 -8.91 5.44 12.78
CA GLU A 57 -7.61 6.11 12.83
C GLU A 57 -6.46 5.09 12.72
N TRP A 58 -5.33 5.54 12.19
CA TRP A 58 -4.11 4.74 12.07
C TRP A 58 -3.38 4.66 13.42
N ASP A 59 -3.82 3.75 14.28
CA ASP A 59 -3.27 3.56 15.64
C ASP A 59 -2.75 2.14 15.89
N LEU A 60 -2.94 1.23 14.91
CA LEU A 60 -2.52 -0.18 14.96
C LEU A 60 -3.02 -0.95 16.19
N THR A 61 -4.10 -0.48 16.83
CA THR A 61 -4.71 -1.17 17.98
C THR A 61 -5.59 -2.32 17.51
N GLU A 62 -5.43 -3.49 18.14
CA GLU A 62 -6.23 -4.65 17.79
C GLU A 62 -7.70 -4.50 18.23
N GLY A 63 -8.60 -5.16 17.49
CA GLY A 63 -10.00 -5.25 17.88
C GLY A 63 -10.19 -5.99 19.21
N ARG A 64 -11.36 -5.84 19.83
CA ARG A 64 -11.69 -6.52 21.09
C ARG A 64 -12.85 -7.49 20.89
N ARG A 65 -12.74 -8.67 21.49
CA ARG A 65 -13.79 -9.72 21.48
C ARG A 65 -14.09 -10.17 20.04
N LYS A 66 -15.22 -9.73 19.48
CA LYS A 66 -15.68 -10.06 18.13
C LYS A 66 -15.25 -9.01 17.10
N GLU A 67 -14.82 -7.84 17.55
CA GLU A 67 -14.29 -6.81 16.66
C GLU A 67 -12.91 -7.20 16.16
N PHE A 68 -12.59 -6.81 14.93
CA PHE A 68 -11.25 -6.95 14.37
C PHE A 68 -10.94 -5.73 13.52
N CYS A 69 -9.65 -5.44 13.36
CA CYS A 69 -9.17 -4.29 12.59
C CYS A 69 -8.40 -4.75 11.36
N TRP A 70 -8.45 -3.93 10.31
CA TRP A 70 -7.66 -4.11 9.12
C TRP A 70 -6.88 -2.84 8.83
N TYR A 71 -5.57 -2.99 8.63
CA TYR A 71 -4.66 -1.92 8.27
C TYR A 71 -4.00 -2.29 6.95
N HIS A 72 -4.11 -1.42 5.94
CA HIS A 72 -3.54 -1.64 4.63
C HIS A 72 -2.54 -0.53 4.29
N VAL A 73 -1.34 -0.93 3.85
CA VAL A 73 -0.29 -0.04 3.35
C VAL A 73 -0.05 -0.33 1.87
N GLU A 74 -0.17 0.69 1.03
CA GLU A 74 0.24 0.62 -0.38
C GLU A 74 1.63 1.24 -0.54
N LEU A 75 2.63 0.43 -0.89
CA LEU A 75 3.97 0.88 -1.24
C LEU A 75 4.00 1.38 -2.69
N PRO A 76 4.76 2.43 -3.01
CA PRO A 76 4.87 2.91 -4.39
C PRO A 76 5.58 1.89 -5.30
N LYS A 77 5.04 1.67 -6.51
CA LYS A 77 5.76 0.96 -7.58
C LYS A 77 6.95 1.80 -8.03
N GLY A 78 8.09 1.16 -8.27
CA GLY A 78 9.29 1.84 -8.74
C GLY A 78 10.56 1.00 -8.58
N ASN A 79 11.68 1.55 -9.05
CA ASN A 79 13.00 0.93 -8.94
C ASN A 79 13.67 1.17 -7.57
N GLN A 80 12.87 1.26 -6.50
CA GLN A 80 13.39 1.48 -5.17
C GLN A 80 14.02 0.20 -4.60
N LYS A 81 15.09 0.37 -3.83
CA LYS A 81 15.76 -0.74 -3.14
C LYS A 81 14.97 -1.16 -1.91
N LEU A 82 15.08 -2.43 -1.55
CA LEU A 82 14.43 -3.04 -0.37
C LEU A 82 14.58 -2.23 0.93
N PRO A 83 15.74 -1.63 1.26
CA PRO A 83 15.89 -0.83 2.49
C PRO A 83 14.98 0.40 2.54
N LEU A 84 14.65 1.00 1.38
CA LEU A 84 13.78 2.17 1.33
C LEU A 84 12.32 1.78 1.64
N TYR A 85 11.85 0.66 1.07
CA TYR A 85 10.55 0.10 1.44
C TYR A 85 10.49 -0.29 2.93
N ALA A 86 11.58 -0.85 3.46
CA ALA A 86 11.67 -1.16 4.89
C ALA A 86 11.55 0.11 5.73
N GLN A 87 12.23 1.20 5.34
CA GLN A 87 12.12 2.49 6.01
C GLN A 87 10.70 3.04 6.00
N TYR A 88 10.00 2.97 4.85
CA TYR A 88 8.60 3.39 4.78
C TYR A 88 7.71 2.60 5.74
N LEU A 89 7.89 1.28 5.82
CA LEU A 89 7.14 0.46 6.76
C LEU A 89 7.53 0.70 8.22
N ILE A 90 8.80 0.98 8.51
CA ILE A 90 9.24 1.37 9.85
C ILE A 90 8.54 2.65 10.29
N ASP A 91 8.45 3.65 9.41
CA ASP A 91 7.82 4.93 9.73
C ASP A 91 6.32 4.80 10.03
N VAL A 92 5.61 3.85 9.41
CA VAL A 92 4.15 3.69 9.57
C VAL A 92 3.71 2.57 10.51
N LEU A 93 4.54 1.55 10.74
CA LEU A 93 4.18 0.37 11.54
C LEU A 93 4.89 0.32 12.91
N CYS A 94 5.93 1.13 13.13
CA CYS A 94 6.70 1.13 14.37
C CYS A 94 6.60 2.49 15.10
N PRO A 95 6.14 2.52 16.37
CA PRO A 95 5.49 1.43 17.14
C PRO A 95 4.05 1.12 16.65
N PRO A 96 3.46 -0.07 16.95
CA PRO A 96 3.89 -1.07 17.94
C PRO A 96 4.64 -2.29 17.37
N LEU A 97 4.79 -2.43 16.05
CA LEU A 97 5.44 -3.62 15.48
C LEU A 97 6.95 -3.62 15.70
N LYS A 98 7.51 -4.81 15.91
CA LYS A 98 8.96 -5.00 15.98
C LYS A 98 9.57 -4.97 14.59
N LEU A 99 10.86 -4.66 14.53
CA LEU A 99 11.60 -4.65 13.27
C LEU A 99 11.53 -6.01 12.55
N GLN A 100 11.52 -7.14 13.27
CA GLN A 100 11.42 -8.46 12.64
C GLN A 100 10.10 -8.64 11.87
N ASP A 101 8.99 -8.13 12.40
CA ASP A 101 7.68 -8.24 11.75
C ASP A 101 7.68 -7.40 10.47
N ILE A 102 8.21 -6.19 10.54
CA ILE A 102 8.31 -5.28 9.40
C ILE A 102 9.21 -5.86 8.31
N LEU A 103 10.37 -6.40 8.69
CA LEU A 103 11.28 -7.06 7.75
C LEU A 103 10.63 -8.30 7.11
N SER A 104 9.81 -9.04 7.87
CA SER A 104 9.08 -10.19 7.34
C SER A 104 8.01 -9.80 6.31
N LEU A 105 7.43 -8.60 6.42
CA LEU A 105 6.46 -8.06 5.45
C LEU A 105 7.12 -7.53 4.18
N VAL A 106 8.28 -6.88 4.28
CA VAL A 106 8.94 -6.25 3.11
C VAL A 106 9.80 -7.21 2.30
N SER A 107 10.24 -8.32 2.90
CA SER A 107 11.20 -9.24 2.28
C SER A 107 10.69 -9.84 0.96
N ASN A 108 11.61 -10.26 0.10
CA ASN A 108 11.28 -10.90 -1.18
C ASN A 108 10.97 -12.40 -1.05
N GLY A 109 10.23 -12.93 -2.02
CA GLY A 109 9.90 -14.35 -2.13
C GLY A 109 8.64 -14.75 -1.35
N PRO A 110 7.96 -15.83 -1.77
CA PRO A 110 6.79 -16.32 -1.07
C PRO A 110 7.18 -16.84 0.32
N TYR A 111 6.28 -16.69 1.29
CA TYR A 111 6.52 -17.11 2.66
C TYR A 111 5.19 -17.38 3.36
N CYS A 112 5.18 -18.32 4.30
CA CYS A 112 4.08 -18.53 5.22
C CYS A 112 4.66 -19.12 6.50
N GLY A 113 4.48 -18.45 7.64
CA GLY A 113 5.03 -18.91 8.91
C GLY A 113 4.67 -17.97 10.06
N GLN A 114 4.94 -18.41 11.28
CA GLN A 114 4.70 -17.59 12.47
C GLN A 114 5.91 -16.69 12.79
N VAL A 115 5.64 -15.42 13.09
CA VAL A 115 6.63 -14.41 13.49
C VAL A 115 6.03 -13.61 14.64
N ASP A 116 6.71 -13.58 15.79
CA ASP A 116 6.24 -12.91 17.02
C ASP A 116 4.79 -13.24 17.44
N GLY A 117 4.37 -14.50 17.29
CA GLY A 117 3.02 -14.94 17.63
C GLY A 117 1.93 -14.57 16.62
N ALA A 118 2.29 -13.91 15.51
CA ALA A 118 1.40 -13.64 14.39
C ALA A 118 1.68 -14.58 13.21
N LEU A 119 0.66 -14.93 12.44
CA LEU A 119 0.86 -15.58 11.14
C LEU A 119 1.27 -14.53 10.12
N VAL A 120 2.40 -14.73 9.45
CA VAL A 120 2.85 -13.87 8.36
C VAL A 120 2.88 -14.67 7.07
N PHE A 121 2.29 -14.13 6.01
CA PHE A 121 2.41 -14.70 4.67
C PHE A 121 2.74 -13.64 3.62
N ARG A 122 3.37 -14.09 2.54
CA ARG A 122 3.75 -13.27 1.39
C ARG A 122 3.44 -14.03 0.11
N VAL A 123 2.76 -13.35 -0.81
CA VAL A 123 2.49 -13.81 -2.16
C VAL A 123 3.09 -12.79 -3.11
N ASN A 124 3.95 -13.24 -4.00
CA ASN A 124 4.76 -12.38 -4.87
C ASN A 124 4.73 -12.92 -6.28
N SER A 125 4.43 -12.08 -7.27
CA SER A 125 4.74 -12.41 -8.65
C SER A 125 6.23 -12.13 -8.93
N PRO A 126 6.84 -12.87 -9.86
CA PRO A 126 8.21 -12.60 -10.29
C PRO A 126 8.30 -11.28 -11.07
N GLY A 127 9.49 -10.68 -11.07
CA GLY A 127 9.78 -9.49 -11.87
C GLY A 127 10.23 -8.26 -11.07
N PRO A 128 10.63 -7.19 -11.76
CA PRO A 128 11.09 -5.95 -11.14
C PRO A 128 9.93 -5.18 -10.51
N ASN A 129 10.16 -4.54 -9.36
CA ASN A 129 9.13 -3.79 -8.63
C ASN A 129 8.55 -2.59 -9.40
N SER A 130 9.21 -2.15 -10.47
CA SER A 130 8.72 -1.10 -11.37
C SER A 130 7.78 -1.61 -12.45
N SER A 131 7.65 -2.93 -12.63
CA SER A 131 6.82 -3.52 -13.68
C SER A 131 5.34 -3.34 -13.40
N ASN A 132 4.57 -3.10 -14.46
CA ASN A 132 3.11 -3.12 -14.39
C ASN A 132 2.58 -4.53 -14.07
N PHE A 133 3.31 -5.57 -14.48
CA PHE A 133 2.98 -6.99 -14.28
C PHE A 133 3.45 -7.56 -12.93
N THR A 134 4.21 -6.78 -12.15
CA THR A 134 4.65 -7.21 -10.83
C THR A 134 3.66 -6.77 -9.76
N ILE A 135 3.15 -7.74 -9.01
CA ILE A 135 2.31 -7.53 -7.84
C ILE A 135 2.85 -8.33 -6.66
N LYS A 136 2.71 -7.75 -5.49
CA LYS A 136 3.19 -8.33 -4.23
C LYS A 136 2.19 -7.99 -3.16
N ILE A 137 1.87 -8.96 -2.32
CA ILE A 137 1.10 -8.76 -1.11
C ILE A 137 1.76 -9.51 0.04
N ALA A 138 1.89 -8.83 1.16
CA ALA A 138 2.31 -9.39 2.42
C ALA A 138 1.23 -9.15 3.46
N ALA A 139 1.07 -10.06 4.39
CA ALA A 139 0.10 -9.93 5.46
C ALA A 139 0.66 -10.44 6.79
N ARG A 140 0.33 -9.74 7.87
CA ARG A 140 0.50 -10.17 9.25
C ARG A 140 -0.88 -10.29 9.89
N LEU A 141 -1.17 -11.45 10.44
CA LEU A 141 -2.46 -11.83 11.01
C LEU A 141 -2.28 -12.20 12.48
N THR A 142 -3.06 -11.56 13.35
CA THR A 142 -3.28 -11.95 14.74
C THR A 142 -4.73 -12.40 14.94
N GLU A 143 -5.18 -12.58 16.18
CA GLU A 143 -6.56 -12.98 16.48
C GLU A 143 -7.56 -11.88 16.06
N ASN A 144 -7.21 -10.61 16.27
CA ASN A 144 -8.12 -9.47 16.08
C ASN A 144 -7.54 -8.35 15.18
N SER A 145 -6.44 -8.59 14.47
CA SER A 145 -5.84 -7.62 13.56
C SER A 145 -5.26 -8.26 12.31
N LEU A 146 -5.53 -7.66 11.16
CA LEU A 146 -4.88 -7.96 9.89
C LEU A 146 -4.13 -6.71 9.43
N ILE A 147 -2.84 -6.85 9.14
CA ILE A 147 -2.04 -5.82 8.50
C ILE A 147 -1.63 -6.34 7.13
N THR A 148 -2.00 -5.65 6.06
CA THR A 148 -1.60 -6.01 4.70
C THR A 148 -0.72 -4.93 4.08
N VAL A 149 0.29 -5.34 3.32
CA VAL A 149 1.19 -4.46 2.58
C VAL A 149 1.19 -4.90 1.13
N SER A 150 0.88 -4.00 0.21
CA SER A 150 0.95 -4.26 -1.23
C SER A 150 2.05 -3.46 -1.91
N LEU A 151 2.55 -3.98 -3.02
CA LEU A 151 3.33 -3.19 -3.97
C LEU A 151 2.40 -2.58 -5.04
N GLY A 152 2.13 -1.30 -4.90
CA GLY A 152 1.18 -0.55 -5.71
C GLY A 152 -0.24 -0.60 -5.16
N ARG A 153 -1.14 0.07 -5.90
CA ARG A 153 -2.56 0.14 -5.59
C ARG A 153 -3.22 -1.22 -5.81
N VAL A 154 -4.15 -1.56 -4.94
CA VAL A 154 -4.95 -2.80 -5.00
C VAL A 154 -6.40 -2.40 -5.30
N PRO A 155 -6.83 -2.38 -6.57
CA PRO A 155 -8.24 -2.16 -6.91
C PRO A 155 -9.12 -3.24 -6.29
N ARG A 156 -10.40 -2.93 -6.04
CA ARG A 156 -11.42 -3.85 -5.49
C ARG A 156 -11.21 -4.33 -4.07
N LEU A 157 -10.21 -3.82 -3.35
CA LEU A 157 -9.97 -4.21 -1.95
C LEU A 157 -10.96 -3.58 -0.95
N GLY A 158 -11.67 -2.52 -1.36
CA GLY A 158 -12.67 -1.85 -0.55
C GLY A 158 -13.94 -2.67 -0.34
N PHE A 159 -14.75 -2.24 0.61
CA PHE A 159 -16.07 -2.83 0.89
C PHE A 159 -17.14 -1.81 0.56
N SER A 160 -18.30 -2.30 0.12
CA SER A 160 -19.50 -1.49 0.01
C SER A 160 -20.50 -1.97 1.06
N PRO A 161 -21.01 -1.10 1.96
CA PRO A 161 -22.23 -1.42 2.67
C PRO A 161 -23.33 -1.52 1.61
N VAL A 162 -23.87 -2.73 1.41
CA VAL A 162 -24.94 -3.04 0.47
C VAL A 162 -25.96 -1.88 0.44
N GLY A 163 -26.04 -1.16 -0.67
CA GLY A 163 -27.09 -0.17 -0.93
C GLY A 163 -26.75 1.31 -0.78
N GLN A 164 -25.50 1.73 -0.55
CA GLN A 164 -25.12 3.14 -0.64
C GLN A 164 -24.53 3.49 -2.02
N SER A 165 -25.35 3.39 -3.07
CA SER A 165 -25.02 4.05 -4.33
C SER A 165 -25.07 5.56 -4.09
N LEU A 166 -24.04 6.31 -4.49
CA LEU A 166 -24.06 7.79 -4.44
C LEU A 166 -25.22 8.38 -5.27
N LEU A 167 -25.80 7.55 -6.15
CA LEU A 167 -27.01 7.81 -6.94
C LEU A 167 -28.15 6.89 -6.47
N SER A 168 -28.54 6.95 -5.20
CA SER A 168 -29.73 6.24 -4.71
C SER A 168 -31.02 6.76 -5.36
N GLU A 169 -31.00 8.00 -5.83
CA GLU A 169 -32.03 8.65 -6.64
C GLU A 169 -31.46 8.94 -8.03
N ILE A 170 -32.24 8.72 -9.10
CA ILE A 170 -31.84 9.03 -10.47
C ILE A 170 -31.98 10.54 -10.69
N PRO A 171 -30.88 11.31 -10.82
CA PRO A 171 -30.97 12.74 -11.05
C PRO A 171 -31.37 13.03 -12.50
N SER A 172 -32.09 14.12 -12.73
CA SER A 172 -32.42 14.59 -14.09
C SER A 172 -31.38 15.61 -14.56
N VAL A 173 -30.96 15.52 -15.82
CA VAL A 173 -29.93 16.41 -16.40
C VAL A 173 -30.60 17.61 -17.06
N GLU A 174 -30.11 18.81 -16.79
CA GLU A 174 -30.55 20.03 -17.48
C GLU A 174 -30.27 19.94 -18.99
N SER A 175 -31.31 19.71 -19.80
CA SER A 175 -31.22 19.77 -21.27
C SER A 175 -31.25 21.23 -21.76
N PRO A 176 -30.31 21.67 -22.62
CA PRO A 176 -30.31 23.03 -23.12
C PRO A 176 -31.25 23.14 -24.34
N SER A 177 -32.57 23.33 -24.12
CA SER A 177 -33.39 24.12 -25.07
C SER A 177 -34.88 24.30 -24.71
N PHE A 178 -35.28 25.59 -24.67
CA PHE A 178 -36.56 26.23 -25.00
C PHE A 178 -37.81 26.06 -24.10
N VAL A 179 -38.06 27.11 -23.32
CA VAL A 179 -39.33 27.70 -22.83
C VAL A 179 -40.64 27.02 -23.30
N ARG A 180 -41.40 26.42 -22.37
CA ARG A 180 -42.76 26.85 -21.99
C ARG A 180 -43.28 26.02 -20.81
N GLY A 181 -44.10 26.65 -19.98
CA GLY A 181 -44.51 26.14 -18.68
C GLY A 181 -45.27 24.82 -18.72
N GLU A 182 -45.07 24.03 -17.67
CA GLU A 182 -46.11 23.61 -16.74
C GLU A 182 -45.40 22.94 -15.56
N GLU A 183 -45.74 23.38 -14.35
CA GLU A 183 -45.38 22.70 -13.11
C GLU A 183 -45.98 21.28 -13.14
N LYS A 184 -45.12 20.27 -13.10
CA LYS A 184 -45.50 18.95 -12.61
C LYS A 184 -44.50 18.51 -11.55
N GLU A 185 -45.05 18.34 -10.35
CA GLU A 185 -44.45 17.67 -9.20
C GLU A 185 -43.76 16.37 -9.63
N GLY A 186 -42.44 16.38 -9.57
CA GLY A 186 -41.61 15.20 -9.48
C GLY A 186 -40.42 15.59 -8.63
N GLY A 187 -40.38 15.14 -7.38
CA GLY A 187 -39.31 15.43 -6.42
C GLY A 187 -38.00 14.74 -6.80
N GLY A 188 -37.44 15.08 -7.95
CA GLY A 188 -36.14 14.61 -8.44
C GLY A 188 -35.11 15.73 -8.40
N ILE A 189 -33.87 15.39 -8.04
CA ILE A 189 -32.75 16.32 -8.03
C ILE A 189 -32.38 16.65 -9.49
N VAL A 190 -32.48 17.92 -9.87
CA VAL A 190 -32.01 18.42 -11.18
C VAL A 190 -30.53 18.78 -11.05
N ILE A 191 -29.67 18.18 -11.87
CA ILE A 191 -28.22 18.44 -11.88
C ILE A 191 -27.74 18.88 -13.26
N ARG A 192 -26.65 19.65 -13.29
CA ARG A 192 -25.98 20.03 -14.53
C ARG A 192 -25.19 18.85 -15.10
N GLU A 193 -25.00 18.84 -16.41
CA GLU A 193 -24.25 17.78 -17.12
C GLU A 193 -22.85 17.55 -16.52
N HIS A 194 -22.08 18.60 -16.22
CA HIS A 194 -20.77 18.47 -15.58
C HIS A 194 -20.82 17.93 -14.15
N VAL A 195 -21.93 18.13 -13.44
CA VAL A 195 -22.13 17.55 -12.09
C VAL A 195 -22.43 16.07 -12.23
N LEU A 196 -23.22 15.66 -13.23
CA LEU A 196 -23.41 14.24 -13.55
C LEU A 196 -22.09 13.59 -13.95
N GLU A 197 -21.30 14.21 -14.82
CA GLU A 197 -19.98 13.69 -15.22
C GLU A 197 -19.05 13.53 -14.03
N PHE A 198 -19.04 14.52 -13.12
CA PHE A 198 -18.29 14.44 -11.86
C PHE A 198 -18.80 13.34 -10.93
N LEU A 199 -20.13 13.21 -10.76
CA LEU A 199 -20.74 12.16 -9.94
C LEU A 199 -20.52 10.77 -10.53
N LEU A 200 -20.56 10.60 -11.86
CA LEU A 200 -20.22 9.34 -12.52
C LEU A 200 -18.74 9.01 -12.29
N THR A 201 -17.85 9.99 -12.43
CA THR A 201 -16.41 9.84 -12.15
C THR A 201 -16.15 9.47 -10.68
N MET A 202 -16.91 10.06 -9.74
CA MET A 202 -16.84 9.75 -8.30
C MET A 202 -17.53 8.42 -7.92
N ASN A 203 -18.60 8.03 -8.64
CA ASN A 203 -19.37 6.81 -8.40
C ASN A 203 -18.76 5.57 -9.06
N HIS A 204 -17.71 5.75 -9.88
CA HIS A 204 -16.72 4.71 -10.10
C HIS A 204 -15.84 4.57 -8.86
N SER A 205 -16.44 4.18 -7.72
CA SER A 205 -15.62 3.61 -6.67
C SER A 205 -14.96 2.38 -7.28
N GLU A 206 -13.63 2.32 -7.29
CA GLU A 206 -12.92 1.06 -7.56
C GLU A 206 -13.15 0.02 -6.45
N GLU A 207 -14.15 0.25 -5.59
CA GLU A 207 -14.53 -0.55 -4.45
C GLU A 207 -15.60 -1.49 -4.99
N ALA A 208 -15.24 -2.76 -5.15
CA ALA A 208 -16.18 -3.75 -5.61
C ALA A 208 -17.34 -3.89 -4.60
N ASP A 209 -18.49 -4.37 -5.09
CA ASP A 209 -19.67 -4.68 -4.26
C ASP A 209 -19.41 -5.94 -3.42
N ASN A 210 -18.43 -5.83 -2.53
CA ASN A 210 -17.92 -6.93 -1.73
C ASN A 210 -18.68 -6.99 -0.42
N PRO A 211 -19.16 -8.18 -0.01
CA PRO A 211 -19.79 -8.34 1.29
C PRO A 211 -18.79 -8.01 2.41
N VAL A 212 -19.27 -7.29 3.42
CA VAL A 212 -18.43 -6.93 4.58
C VAL A 212 -18.07 -8.19 5.38
N PRO A 213 -16.78 -8.44 5.65
CA PRO A 213 -16.32 -9.59 6.43
C PRO A 213 -16.91 -9.60 7.85
N ARG A 214 -17.34 -10.78 8.30
CA ARG A 214 -17.83 -11.00 9.68
C ARG A 214 -16.76 -11.56 10.62
N THR A 215 -15.69 -12.11 10.05
CA THR A 215 -14.56 -12.67 10.80
C THR A 215 -13.25 -12.29 10.13
N ILE A 216 -12.15 -12.38 10.88
CA ILE A 216 -10.82 -12.13 10.33
C ILE A 216 -10.46 -13.13 9.22
N SER A 217 -10.93 -14.37 9.33
CA SER A 217 -10.77 -15.39 8.29
C SER A 217 -11.49 -15.00 7.01
N ASN A 218 -12.72 -14.45 7.09
CA ASN A 218 -13.41 -13.94 5.91
C ASN A 218 -12.64 -12.78 5.27
N LEU A 219 -12.05 -11.90 6.07
CA LEU A 219 -11.24 -10.80 5.57
C LEU A 219 -9.96 -11.29 4.87
N VAL A 220 -9.30 -12.31 5.42
CA VAL A 220 -8.11 -12.92 4.78
C VAL A 220 -8.48 -13.56 3.44
N VAL A 221 -9.59 -14.29 3.38
CA VAL A 221 -10.11 -14.86 2.12
C VAL A 221 -10.38 -13.75 1.11
N HIS A 222 -11.09 -12.69 1.50
CA HIS A 222 -11.35 -11.52 0.65
C HIS A 222 -10.07 -10.91 0.06
N VAL A 223 -9.05 -10.70 0.89
CA VAL A 223 -7.77 -10.14 0.44
C VAL A 223 -7.06 -11.06 -0.56
N ILE A 224 -7.08 -12.38 -0.31
CA ILE A 224 -6.45 -13.36 -1.20
C ILE A 224 -7.21 -13.47 -2.51
N ASP A 225 -8.54 -13.58 -2.47
CA ASP A 225 -9.38 -13.65 -3.68
C ASP A 225 -9.19 -12.40 -4.53
N THR A 226 -9.23 -11.21 -3.91
CA THR A 226 -8.95 -9.94 -4.62
C THR A 226 -7.57 -9.93 -5.27
N HIS A 227 -6.56 -10.51 -4.61
CA HIS A 227 -5.20 -10.60 -5.16
C HIS A 227 -5.13 -11.59 -6.34
N VAL A 228 -5.86 -12.70 -6.27
CA VAL A 228 -5.96 -13.68 -7.37
C VAL A 228 -6.67 -13.07 -8.58
N ASP A 229 -7.76 -12.32 -8.37
CA ASP A 229 -8.45 -11.62 -9.46
C ASP A 229 -7.52 -10.62 -10.15
N GLN A 230 -6.69 -9.91 -9.39
CA GLN A 230 -5.69 -9.01 -9.96
C GLN A 230 -4.61 -9.73 -10.77
N LEU A 231 -4.20 -10.93 -10.35
CA LEU A 231 -3.29 -11.75 -11.16
C LEU A 231 -3.93 -12.11 -12.49
N GLN A 232 -5.21 -12.46 -12.49
CA GLN A 232 -5.94 -12.79 -13.73
C GLN A 232 -6.04 -11.58 -14.66
N ASP A 233 -6.34 -10.39 -14.13
CA ASP A 233 -6.38 -9.15 -14.92
C ASP A 233 -5.01 -8.83 -15.54
N ILE A 234 -3.93 -9.03 -14.76
CA ILE A 234 -2.56 -8.80 -15.23
C ILE A 234 -2.16 -9.79 -16.31
N VAL A 235 -2.48 -11.07 -16.14
CA VAL A 235 -2.21 -12.10 -17.15
C VAL A 235 -2.94 -11.78 -18.44
N THR A 236 -4.23 -11.41 -18.35
CA THR A 236 -5.03 -11.02 -19.52
C THR A 236 -4.43 -9.80 -20.23
N ASN A 237 -4.05 -8.75 -19.49
CA ASN A 237 -3.42 -7.58 -20.09
C ASN A 237 -2.06 -7.92 -20.74
N PHE A 238 -1.30 -8.82 -20.11
CA PHE A 238 -0.03 -9.27 -20.67
C PHE A 238 -0.21 -10.05 -21.98
N GLU A 239 -1.22 -10.92 -22.06
CA GLU A 239 -1.59 -11.63 -23.30
C GLU A 239 -1.96 -10.64 -24.41
N MET A 240 -2.78 -9.63 -24.11
CA MET A 240 -3.13 -8.58 -25.08
C MET A 240 -1.92 -7.78 -25.58
N GLU A 241 -0.96 -7.46 -24.70
CA GLU A 241 0.27 -6.76 -25.09
C GLU A 241 1.17 -7.66 -25.97
N LEU A 242 1.22 -8.96 -25.71
CA LEU A 242 1.94 -9.91 -26.56
C LEU A 242 1.30 -10.05 -27.95
N ASP A 243 -0.02 -10.15 -28.02
CA ASP A 243 -0.76 -10.20 -29.29
C ASP A 243 -0.53 -8.94 -30.12
N ALA A 244 -0.47 -7.77 -29.47
CA ALA A 244 -0.17 -6.51 -30.14
C ALA A 244 1.25 -6.49 -30.73
N VAL A 245 2.24 -6.99 -29.98
CA VAL A 245 3.62 -7.11 -30.47
C VAL A 245 3.72 -8.12 -31.62
N GLU A 246 3.04 -9.26 -31.54
CA GLU A 246 2.99 -10.26 -32.61
C GLU A 246 2.44 -9.64 -33.90
N LEU A 247 1.32 -8.90 -33.81
CA LEU A 247 0.73 -8.20 -34.94
C LEU A 247 1.68 -7.16 -35.56
N GLU A 248 2.46 -6.46 -34.73
CA GLU A 248 3.48 -5.51 -35.22
C GLU A 248 4.64 -6.21 -35.93
N LEU A 249 5.09 -7.36 -35.41
CA LEU A 249 6.14 -8.17 -36.02
C LEU A 249 5.70 -8.73 -37.38
N ASP A 250 4.48 -9.24 -37.48
CA ASP A 250 3.90 -9.74 -38.74
C ASP A 250 3.85 -8.64 -39.81
N LYS A 251 3.50 -7.41 -39.43
CA LYS A 251 3.51 -6.25 -40.35
C LYS A 251 4.94 -5.86 -40.76
N GLY A 252 5.90 -5.96 -39.85
CA GLY A 252 7.32 -5.67 -40.12
C GLY A 252 7.98 -6.67 -41.08
N ILE A 253 7.57 -7.94 -41.04
CA ILE A 253 8.03 -9.00 -41.95
C ILE A 253 7.45 -8.83 -43.36
N LEU A 254 6.30 -8.17 -43.51
CA LEU A 254 5.63 -7.95 -44.79
C LEU A 254 6.15 -6.75 -45.60
N LEU A 255 7.05 -5.93 -45.07
CA LEU A 255 7.74 -4.89 -45.86
C LEU A 255 8.96 -5.53 -46.57
N PRO A 256 8.98 -5.61 -47.91
CA PRO A 256 10.11 -6.19 -48.62
C PRO A 256 11.38 -5.37 -48.36
N PRO A 257 12.57 -6.00 -48.41
CA PRO A 257 13.82 -5.26 -48.34
C PRO A 257 13.78 -4.20 -49.45
N ASN A 258 13.95 -2.94 -49.04
CA ASN A 258 14.03 -1.82 -49.93
C ASN A 258 15.32 -1.98 -50.74
N ASN A 259 15.25 -2.70 -51.86
CA ASN A 259 16.34 -2.85 -52.81
C ASN A 259 16.51 -1.50 -53.52
N GLY A 260 17.25 -0.60 -52.85
CA GLY A 260 17.76 0.62 -53.44
C GLY A 260 18.60 0.26 -54.67
N SER A 261 18.09 0.69 -55.82
CA SER A 261 18.83 0.76 -57.09
C SER A 261 19.68 2.03 -57.12
#